data_AF-A0A1Y2C8M5-F1
#
_entry.id   AF-A0A1Y2C8M5-F1
#
_cell.length_a   1.000
_cell.length_b   1.000
_cell.length_c   1.000
_cell.angle_alpha   90.00
_cell.angle_beta   90.00
_cell.angle_gamma   90.00
#
_symmetry.space_group_name_H-M   'P 1'
#
loop_
_entity.id
_entity.type
_entity.pdbx_description
1 polymer ?
#
loop_
_entity_poly.entity_id
_entity_poly.type
_entity_poly.pdbx_seq_one_letter_code
_entity_poly.pdbx_strand_id
1 'polypeptide(L)'
;MKDIEPTSDYDLKYLNLNEFSNSTIGFVLPENNKDETIIKDIIKNDIFSNCYINYINFENIQQLNISYNNSQNFILAAVIFESEDYLNYTIRVNSTTTPNPKANAIGNYAEIRYITSDKSTDADRYLNLFTPIQMAIDQSIIRMNTKNNKLSINYSFGKLGKSAIDYSSNVSSNDLPYLISILYICSVTAIVTNVVQEKELKIKENLIMMGIHPSIFWVSWLIIYSIMIFIISLIITLFFFFGHIFKGNALVVLFFSIFLYGLSCCNISFYLVQFLIKLKRPILQLVFLCYHLVF
;
A
#
# COMPACT_ATOMS: atom_id res chain seq x y z
N MET A 1 17.37 -18.14 14.48
CA MET A 1 17.37 -17.18 13.36
C MET A 1 16.73 -17.90 12.19
N LYS A 2 15.62 -17.41 11.64
CA LYS A 2 15.03 -17.97 10.42
C LYS A 2 16.00 -17.61 9.29
N ASP A 3 16.44 -18.60 8.51
CA ASP A 3 17.48 -18.42 7.50
C ASP A 3 17.11 -17.28 6.54
N ILE A 4 18.06 -16.36 6.34
CA ILE A 4 17.91 -15.27 5.39
C ILE A 4 18.26 -15.85 4.03
N GLU A 5 17.25 -16.12 3.21
CA GLU A 5 17.50 -16.60 1.86
C GLU A 5 18.22 -15.51 1.05
N PRO A 6 19.29 -15.86 0.31
CA PRO A 6 19.96 -14.92 -0.57
C PRO A 6 19.00 -14.49 -1.68
N THR A 7 18.93 -13.19 -1.91
CA THR A 7 18.17 -12.60 -3.01
C THR A 7 18.88 -12.87 -4.33
N SER A 8 18.11 -13.12 -5.38
CA SER A 8 18.63 -13.30 -6.74
C SER A 8 19.31 -12.03 -7.26
N ASP A 9 20.50 -12.20 -7.82
CA ASP A 9 21.18 -11.12 -8.54
C ASP A 9 20.55 -10.91 -9.91
N TYR A 10 20.39 -9.65 -10.30
CA TYR A 10 19.94 -9.28 -11.64
C TYR A 10 21.14 -8.80 -12.46
N ASP A 11 21.43 -9.53 -13.53
CA ASP A 11 22.39 -9.08 -14.54
C ASP A 11 21.75 -7.98 -15.39
N LEU A 12 22.28 -6.76 -15.29
CA LEU A 12 21.73 -5.60 -16.02
C LEU A 12 21.83 -5.74 -17.54
N LYS A 13 22.70 -6.63 -18.04
CA LYS A 13 22.83 -6.90 -19.48
C LYS A 13 21.52 -7.37 -20.12
N TYR A 14 20.58 -7.85 -19.31
CA TYR A 14 19.26 -8.32 -19.73
C TYR A 14 18.12 -7.34 -19.42
N LEU A 15 18.41 -6.12 -18.94
CA LEU A 15 17.38 -5.10 -18.80
C LEU A 15 16.89 -4.68 -20.18
N ASN A 16 15.59 -4.87 -20.40
CA ASN A 16 14.95 -4.62 -21.66
C ASN A 16 14.72 -3.11 -21.84
N LEU A 17 15.74 -2.39 -22.31
CA LEU A 17 15.68 -0.95 -22.58
C LEU A 17 14.83 -0.59 -23.81
N ASN A 18 14.17 -1.57 -24.45
CA ASN A 18 13.39 -1.39 -25.67
C ASN A 18 12.30 -0.30 -25.58
N GLU A 19 11.78 -0.04 -24.39
CA GLU A 19 10.82 1.05 -24.13
C GLU A 19 11.38 2.44 -24.48
N PHE A 20 12.70 2.60 -24.53
CA PHE A 20 13.39 3.85 -24.81
C PHE A 20 13.93 3.96 -26.24
N SER A 21 13.55 3.05 -27.14
CA SER A 21 13.96 3.13 -28.55
C SER A 21 13.56 4.46 -29.20
N ASN A 22 14.46 5.05 -30.01
CA ASN A 22 14.35 6.38 -30.64
C ASN A 22 14.39 7.57 -29.67
N SER A 23 14.83 7.37 -28.43
CA SER A 23 15.02 8.47 -27.48
C SER A 23 16.28 9.28 -27.76
N THR A 24 16.30 10.54 -27.30
CA THR A 24 17.46 11.42 -27.42
C THR A 24 18.12 11.65 -26.07
N ILE A 25 19.44 11.50 -25.98
CA ILE A 25 20.25 11.87 -24.81
C ILE A 25 20.99 13.19 -25.10
N GLY A 26 20.84 14.16 -24.20
CA GLY A 26 21.57 15.42 -24.25
C GLY A 26 22.91 15.31 -23.54
N PHE A 27 23.96 15.87 -24.12
CA PHE A 27 25.28 15.97 -23.51
C PHE A 27 25.70 17.44 -23.42
N VAL A 28 26.29 17.85 -22.31
CA VAL A 28 26.97 19.15 -22.15
C VAL A 28 28.41 18.86 -21.78
N LEU A 29 29.34 19.22 -22.67
CA LEU A 29 30.77 19.07 -22.45
C LEU A 29 31.35 20.29 -21.72
N PRO A 30 32.50 20.16 -21.03
CA PRO A 30 33.19 21.27 -20.40
C PRO A 30 33.61 22.33 -21.45
N GLU A 31 33.58 23.62 -21.06
CA GLU A 31 33.86 24.74 -21.99
C GLU A 31 35.23 24.62 -22.68
N ASN A 32 36.24 24.15 -21.94
CA ASN A 32 37.62 24.01 -22.40
C ASN A 32 37.92 22.68 -23.10
N ASN A 33 37.09 21.66 -22.94
CA ASN A 33 37.33 20.32 -23.48
C ASN A 33 36.09 19.75 -24.19
N LYS A 34 35.95 20.09 -25.49
CA LYS A 34 34.81 19.72 -26.34
C LYS A 34 35.02 18.43 -27.14
N ASP A 35 35.84 17.50 -26.64
CA ASP A 35 36.09 16.24 -27.32
C ASP A 35 34.81 15.38 -27.40
N GLU A 36 34.23 15.26 -28.59
CA GLU A 36 33.03 14.45 -28.84
C GLU A 36 33.33 12.93 -28.85
N THR A 37 34.60 12.54 -28.75
CA THR A 37 35.03 11.13 -28.71
C THR A 37 34.39 10.40 -27.54
N ILE A 38 34.28 11.04 -26.38
CA ILE A 38 33.65 10.47 -25.19
C ILE A 38 32.17 10.17 -25.42
N ILE A 39 31.45 11.06 -26.12
CA ILE A 39 30.03 10.88 -26.43
C ILE A 39 29.84 9.67 -27.36
N LYS A 40 30.69 9.55 -28.39
CA LYS A 40 30.65 8.42 -29.32
C LYS A 40 30.94 7.10 -28.61
N ASP A 41 31.88 7.08 -27.66
CA ASP A 41 32.21 5.89 -26.88
C ASP A 41 31.08 5.48 -25.93
N ILE A 42 30.38 6.44 -25.31
CA ILE A 42 29.19 6.19 -24.46
C ILE A 42 28.07 5.52 -25.26
N ILE A 43 27.74 6.06 -26.44
CA ILE A 43 26.61 5.57 -27.24
C ILE A 43 26.91 4.22 -27.88
N LYS A 44 28.18 3.96 -28.21
CA LYS A 44 28.65 2.68 -28.76
C LYS A 44 28.72 1.56 -27.71
N ASN A 45 28.42 1.83 -26.44
CA ASN A 45 28.48 0.83 -25.38
C ASN A 45 27.44 -0.30 -25.61
N ASP A 46 27.80 -1.53 -25.22
CA ASP A 46 27.00 -2.74 -25.40
C ASP A 46 25.61 -2.65 -24.75
N ILE A 47 25.46 -1.82 -23.72
CA ILE A 47 24.18 -1.58 -23.02
C ILE A 47 23.12 -1.03 -23.98
N PHE A 48 23.53 -0.24 -24.97
CA PHE A 48 22.62 0.38 -25.94
C PHE A 48 22.53 -0.40 -27.24
N SER A 49 23.12 -1.60 -27.36
CA SER A 49 23.13 -2.37 -28.62
C SER A 49 21.74 -2.67 -29.17
N ASN A 50 20.75 -2.78 -28.30
CA ASN A 50 19.36 -3.09 -28.65
C ASN A 50 18.49 -1.84 -28.81
N CYS A 51 19.05 -0.64 -28.64
CA CYS A 51 18.32 0.64 -28.65
C CYS A 51 18.97 1.65 -29.59
N TYR A 52 18.18 2.20 -30.51
CA TYR A 52 18.61 3.34 -31.31
C TYR A 52 18.47 4.61 -30.46
N ILE A 53 19.59 5.13 -29.98
CA ILE A 53 19.64 6.36 -29.18
C ILE A 53 20.28 7.46 -30.02
N ASN A 54 19.56 8.57 -30.16
CA ASN A 54 20.09 9.78 -30.74
C ASN A 54 20.80 10.60 -29.66
N TYR A 55 21.80 11.40 -30.05
CA TYR A 55 22.45 12.32 -29.12
C TYR A 55 22.46 13.73 -29.66
N ILE A 56 22.39 14.69 -28.73
CA ILE A 56 22.55 16.12 -29.02
C ILE A 56 23.63 16.64 -28.10
N ASN A 57 24.67 17.24 -28.68
CA ASN A 57 25.68 17.99 -27.96
C ASN A 57 25.20 19.43 -27.78
N PHE A 58 25.11 19.90 -26.54
CA PHE A 58 24.70 21.25 -26.17
C PHE A 58 25.92 22.04 -25.71
N GLU A 59 26.06 23.28 -26.19
CA GLU A 59 27.22 24.11 -25.84
C GLU A 59 27.14 24.62 -24.39
N ASN A 60 25.93 24.83 -23.87
CA ASN A 60 25.69 25.41 -22.56
C ASN A 60 24.49 24.76 -21.86
N ILE A 61 24.53 24.77 -20.52
CA ILE A 61 23.43 24.31 -19.67
C ILE A 61 22.13 25.08 -19.97
N GLN A 62 22.24 26.36 -20.32
CA GLN A 62 21.08 27.19 -20.69
C GLN A 62 20.40 26.70 -21.97
N GLN A 63 21.17 26.30 -22.99
CA GLN A 63 20.64 25.74 -24.24
C GLN A 63 19.91 24.43 -23.98
N LEU A 64 20.48 23.59 -23.10
CA LEU A 64 19.84 22.36 -22.65
C LEU A 64 18.51 22.64 -21.95
N ASN A 65 18.45 23.61 -21.04
CA ASN A 65 17.22 23.97 -20.34
C ASN A 65 16.13 24.51 -21.29
N ILE A 66 16.51 25.30 -22.30
CA ILE A 66 15.58 25.79 -23.32
C ILE A 66 15.02 24.62 -24.13
N SER A 67 15.88 23.69 -24.56
CA SER A 67 15.46 22.50 -25.31
C SER A 67 14.63 21.53 -24.46
N TYR A 68 14.89 21.44 -23.16
CA TYR A 68 14.11 20.60 -22.24
C TYR A 68 12.70 21.16 -22.01
N ASN A 69 12.57 22.50 -21.94
CA ASN A 69 11.27 23.16 -21.79
C ASN A 69 10.45 23.18 -23.09
N ASN A 70 11.12 23.11 -24.24
CA ASN A 70 10.46 23.02 -25.54
C ASN A 70 9.99 21.58 -25.79
N SER A 71 8.68 21.36 -25.71
CA SER A 71 8.00 20.06 -25.83
C SER A 71 8.19 19.30 -27.16
N GLN A 72 8.93 19.87 -28.11
CA GLN A 72 9.14 19.28 -29.44
C GLN A 72 10.22 18.19 -29.45
N ASN A 73 11.21 18.25 -28.56
CA ASN A 73 12.28 17.26 -28.48
C ASN A 73 12.22 16.52 -27.14
N PHE A 74 11.80 15.26 -27.16
CA PHE A 74 11.79 14.43 -25.96
C PHE A 74 13.23 14.02 -25.61
N ILE A 75 13.85 14.74 -24.66
CA ILE A 75 15.14 14.41 -24.08
C ILE A 75 14.92 13.43 -22.93
N LEU A 76 15.40 12.21 -23.09
CA LEU A 76 15.23 11.14 -22.10
C LEU A 76 16.11 11.35 -20.87
N ALA A 77 17.36 11.75 -21.11
CA ALA A 77 18.35 12.03 -20.10
C ALA A 77 19.31 13.11 -20.59
N ALA A 78 19.87 13.85 -19.65
CA ALA A 78 20.89 14.87 -19.90
C ALA A 78 22.12 14.57 -19.04
N VAL A 79 23.29 14.48 -19.66
CA VAL A 79 24.57 14.27 -19.00
C VAL A 79 25.37 15.56 -19.06
N ILE A 80 25.76 16.08 -17.91
CA ILE A 80 26.47 17.35 -17.78
C ILE A 80 27.84 17.05 -17.17
N PHE A 81 28.91 17.28 -17.92
CA PHE A 81 30.27 17.17 -17.41
C PHE A 81 30.71 18.53 -16.84
N GLU A 82 31.06 18.55 -15.56
CA GLU A 82 31.43 19.77 -14.84
C GLU A 82 32.95 19.97 -14.79
N SER A 83 33.72 18.88 -14.79
CA SER A 83 35.19 18.91 -14.78
C SER A 83 35.80 18.63 -16.15
N GLU A 84 36.95 19.24 -16.43
CA GLU A 84 37.75 19.00 -17.64
C GLU A 84 38.21 17.54 -17.79
N ASP A 85 38.43 16.86 -16.66
CA ASP A 85 38.85 15.44 -16.60
C ASP A 85 37.68 14.46 -16.80
N TYR A 86 36.46 14.93 -17.06
CA TYR A 86 35.22 14.15 -17.16
C TYR A 86 34.81 13.35 -15.90
N LEU A 87 35.58 13.41 -14.81
CA LEU A 87 35.35 12.66 -13.57
C LEU A 87 34.15 13.18 -12.76
N ASN A 88 33.90 14.49 -12.79
CA ASN A 88 32.73 15.10 -12.15
C ASN A 88 31.63 15.31 -13.20
N TYR A 89 30.55 14.55 -13.09
CA TYR A 89 29.40 14.65 -13.99
C TYR A 89 28.07 14.53 -13.23
N THR A 90 27.05 15.19 -13.77
CA THR A 90 25.68 15.16 -13.26
C THR A 90 24.76 14.56 -14.32
N ILE A 91 24.04 13.49 -13.98
CA ILE A 91 22.99 12.91 -14.81
C ILE A 91 21.65 13.49 -14.37
N ARG A 92 20.93 14.13 -15.30
CA ARG A 92 19.56 14.60 -15.13
C ARG A 92 18.62 13.68 -15.91
N VAL A 93 17.59 13.20 -15.22
CA VAL A 93 16.55 12.35 -15.80
C VAL A 93 15.19 12.85 -15.31
N ASN A 94 14.13 12.40 -15.98
CA ASN A 94 12.77 12.76 -15.58
C ASN A 94 12.45 12.26 -14.16
N SER A 95 11.66 13.04 -13.41
CA SER A 95 11.23 12.70 -12.05
C SER A 95 10.31 11.48 -11.99
N THR A 96 9.74 11.06 -13.13
CA THR A 96 8.92 9.85 -13.21
C THR A 96 9.75 8.57 -13.23
N THR A 97 10.95 8.62 -13.81
CA THR A 97 11.84 7.47 -14.01
C THR A 97 12.82 7.26 -12.87
N THR A 98 12.96 8.23 -11.96
CA THR A 98 13.82 8.11 -10.77
C THR A 98 13.12 8.52 -9.48
N PRO A 99 13.51 7.91 -8.35
CA PRO A 99 13.07 8.36 -7.02
C PRO A 99 13.44 9.81 -6.74
N ASN A 100 12.62 10.47 -5.93
CA ASN A 100 12.92 11.81 -5.46
C ASN A 100 14.18 11.81 -4.57
N PRO A 101 15.26 12.53 -4.94
CA PRO A 101 16.49 12.54 -4.17
C PRO A 101 16.35 13.21 -2.79
N LYS A 102 15.29 13.99 -2.58
CA LYS A 102 14.98 14.64 -1.29
C LYS A 102 14.14 13.76 -0.37
N ALA A 103 13.68 12.60 -0.83
CA ALA A 103 12.92 11.68 0.01
C ALA A 103 13.85 11.00 1.02
N ASN A 104 13.28 10.56 2.14
CA ASN A 104 14.03 9.80 3.14
C ASN A 104 14.51 8.48 2.52
N ALA A 105 15.81 8.19 2.65
CA ALA A 105 16.41 6.98 2.11
C ALA A 105 15.84 5.69 2.73
N ILE A 106 15.32 5.78 3.96
CA ILE A 106 14.69 4.67 4.69
C ILE A 106 13.25 5.05 4.97
N GLY A 107 12.30 4.36 4.34
CA GLY A 107 10.88 4.51 4.61
C GLY A 107 10.40 3.64 5.76
N ASN A 108 9.08 3.59 5.96
CA ASN A 108 8.48 2.77 7.01
C ASN A 108 8.75 1.28 6.74
N TYR A 109 9.35 0.60 7.72
CA TYR A 109 9.71 -0.81 7.61
C TYR A 109 8.50 -1.69 7.24
N ALA A 110 7.35 -1.51 7.89
CA ALA A 110 6.18 -2.35 7.64
C ALA A 110 5.62 -2.16 6.23
N GLU A 111 5.58 -0.91 5.76
CA GLU A 111 5.05 -0.55 4.43
C GLU A 111 5.95 -1.06 3.30
N ILE A 112 7.26 -0.82 3.39
CA ILE A 112 8.22 -1.31 2.39
C ILE A 112 8.22 -2.84 2.36
N ARG A 113 8.04 -3.49 3.51
CA ARG A 113 7.98 -4.96 3.59
C ARG A 113 6.73 -5.53 2.93
N TYR A 114 5.59 -4.83 3.04
CA TYR A 114 4.38 -5.18 2.31
C TYR A 114 4.54 -4.95 0.79
N ILE A 115 5.11 -3.81 0.37
CA ILE A 115 5.28 -3.49 -1.05
C ILE A 115 6.25 -4.46 -1.74
N THR A 116 7.38 -4.77 -1.08
CA THR A 116 8.43 -5.66 -1.65
C THR A 116 8.01 -7.12 -1.78
N SER A 117 6.87 -7.56 -1.23
CA SER A 117 6.41 -8.94 -1.45
C SER A 117 5.89 -9.12 -2.88
N ASP A 118 5.18 -8.11 -3.38
CA ASP A 118 4.39 -8.24 -4.61
C ASP A 118 4.86 -7.29 -5.72
N LYS A 119 5.61 -6.23 -5.38
CA LYS A 119 5.97 -5.14 -6.32
C LYS A 119 7.42 -4.68 -6.16
N SER A 120 7.90 -3.99 -7.19
CA SER A 120 9.15 -3.21 -7.15
C SER A 120 9.01 -2.03 -6.20
N THR A 121 10.11 -1.68 -5.55
CA THR A 121 10.23 -0.47 -4.72
C THR A 121 10.53 0.74 -5.59
N ASP A 122 10.31 1.93 -5.04
CA ASP A 122 10.74 3.15 -5.73
C ASP A 122 12.24 3.13 -6.04
N ALA A 123 13.07 2.64 -5.11
CA ALA A 123 14.52 2.50 -5.32
C ALA A 123 14.87 1.64 -6.55
N ASP A 124 14.06 0.62 -6.87
CA ASP A 124 14.29 -0.22 -8.04
C ASP A 124 14.14 0.56 -9.36
N ARG A 125 13.45 1.72 -9.37
CA ARG A 125 13.32 2.57 -10.56
C ARG A 125 14.68 3.10 -11.05
N TYR A 126 15.68 3.25 -10.17
CA TYR A 126 17.04 3.63 -10.59
C TYR A 126 17.61 2.65 -11.62
N LEU A 127 17.31 1.36 -11.48
CA LEU A 127 17.81 0.30 -12.36
C LEU A 127 17.27 0.42 -13.80
N ASN A 128 16.14 1.10 -14.00
CA ASN A 128 15.48 1.15 -15.31
C ASN A 128 16.20 2.08 -16.31
N LEU A 129 16.66 3.25 -15.85
CA LEU A 129 17.20 4.29 -16.75
C LEU A 129 18.51 4.90 -16.24
N PHE A 130 18.54 5.28 -14.96
CA PHE A 130 19.68 6.00 -14.40
C PHE A 130 20.93 5.12 -14.33
N THR A 131 20.81 3.91 -13.77
CA THR A 131 21.94 2.98 -13.61
C THR A 131 22.56 2.54 -14.95
N PRO A 132 21.78 2.17 -16.00
CA PRO A 132 22.36 1.85 -17.31
C PRO A 132 23.14 3.01 -17.95
N ILE A 133 22.66 4.25 -17.83
CA ILE A 133 23.35 5.44 -18.35
C ILE A 133 24.63 5.69 -17.56
N GLN A 134 24.57 5.62 -16.23
CA GLN A 134 25.73 5.78 -15.36
C GLN A 134 26.82 4.75 -15.68
N MET A 135 26.41 3.49 -15.85
CA MET A 135 27.28 2.38 -16.24
C MET A 135 27.98 2.65 -17.58
N ALA A 136 27.24 3.15 -18.57
CA ALA A 136 27.78 3.47 -19.88
C ALA A 136 28.84 4.59 -19.81
N ILE A 137 28.57 5.63 -19.01
CA ILE A 137 29.48 6.76 -18.78
C ILE A 137 30.75 6.29 -18.06
N ASP A 138 30.62 5.60 -16.93
CA ASP A 138 31.75 5.15 -16.12
C ASP A 138 32.67 4.21 -16.92
N GLN A 139 32.09 3.29 -17.69
CA GLN A 139 32.86 2.40 -18.56
C GLN A 139 33.60 3.17 -19.66
N SER A 140 32.99 4.21 -20.24
CA SER A 140 33.65 5.05 -21.25
C SER A 140 34.77 5.90 -20.67
N ILE A 141 34.59 6.50 -19.48
CA ILE A 141 35.64 7.23 -18.77
C ILE A 141 36.82 6.31 -18.45
N ILE A 142 36.54 5.09 -17.95
CA ILE A 142 37.59 4.10 -17.66
C ILE A 142 38.34 3.69 -18.93
N ARG A 143 37.64 3.46 -20.05
CA ARG A 143 38.27 3.16 -21.35
C ARG A 143 39.18 4.28 -21.82
N MET A 144 38.73 5.53 -21.70
CA MET A 144 39.50 6.71 -22.08
C MET A 144 40.78 6.85 -21.23
N ASN A 145 40.66 6.71 -19.91
CA ASN A 145 41.79 6.84 -18.99
C ASN A 145 42.79 5.69 -19.11
N THR A 146 42.33 4.47 -19.38
CA THR A 146 43.19 3.28 -19.53
C THR A 146 43.74 3.08 -20.94
N LYS A 147 43.26 3.85 -21.93
CA LYS A 147 43.55 3.70 -23.37
C LYS A 147 43.25 2.28 -23.90
N ASN A 148 42.32 1.56 -23.26
CA ASN A 148 41.95 0.19 -23.63
C ASN A 148 40.51 0.11 -24.10
N ASN A 149 40.31 0.24 -25.41
CA ASN A 149 38.98 0.28 -26.04
C ASN A 149 38.22 -1.07 -25.98
N LYS A 150 38.88 -2.18 -25.62
CA LYS A 150 38.26 -3.51 -25.54
C LYS A 150 37.73 -3.85 -24.15
N LEU A 151 37.97 -3.00 -23.16
CA LEU A 151 37.58 -3.28 -21.78
C LEU A 151 36.05 -3.28 -21.64
N SER A 152 35.46 -4.40 -21.20
CA SER A 152 34.04 -4.49 -20.84
C SER A 152 33.91 -4.76 -19.34
N ILE A 153 33.04 -4.02 -18.68
CA ILE A 153 32.76 -4.19 -17.25
C ILE A 153 31.36 -4.78 -17.13
N ASN A 154 31.25 -5.91 -16.43
CA ASN A 154 29.96 -6.50 -16.10
C ASN A 154 29.54 -5.99 -14.72
N TYR A 155 28.33 -5.44 -14.64
CA TYR A 155 27.75 -4.96 -13.39
C TYR A 155 26.57 -5.86 -13.03
N SER A 156 26.61 -6.43 -11.83
CA SER A 156 25.52 -7.19 -11.25
C SER A 156 24.94 -6.39 -10.08
N PHE A 157 23.61 -6.35 -9.99
CA PHE A 157 22.91 -5.68 -8.90
C PHE A 157 22.07 -6.70 -8.16
N GLY A 158 22.35 -6.84 -6.86
CA GLY A 158 21.60 -7.67 -5.93
C GLY A 158 20.85 -6.80 -4.93
N LYS A 159 19.72 -7.31 -4.44
CA LYS A 159 19.08 -6.75 -3.24
C LYS A 159 19.77 -7.34 -2.01
N LEU A 160 19.59 -6.72 -0.86
CA LEU A 160 20.02 -7.33 0.40
C LEU A 160 19.01 -8.40 0.83
N GLY A 161 19.52 -9.48 1.45
CA GLY A 161 18.70 -10.54 2.02
C GLY A 161 17.71 -9.97 3.03
N LYS A 162 16.45 -10.42 2.95
CA LYS A 162 15.35 -9.96 3.81
C LYS A 162 14.74 -11.15 4.53
N SER A 163 14.34 -11.00 5.80
CA SER A 163 13.72 -12.11 6.54
C SER A 163 12.42 -12.54 5.84
N ALA A 164 12.13 -13.85 5.82
CA ALA A 164 10.91 -14.38 5.23
C ALA A 164 9.65 -13.79 5.90
N ILE A 165 8.66 -13.40 5.09
CA ILE A 165 7.34 -12.96 5.58
C ILE A 165 6.26 -13.76 4.86
N ASP A 166 5.39 -14.39 5.64
CA ASP A 166 4.24 -15.14 5.16
C ASP A 166 3.00 -14.22 5.16
N TYR A 167 2.86 -13.35 4.15
CA TYR A 167 1.61 -12.62 3.94
C TYR A 167 0.63 -13.50 3.17
N SER A 168 -0.33 -14.10 3.89
CA SER A 168 -1.52 -14.70 3.27
C SER A 168 -2.48 -13.57 2.90
N SER A 169 -2.38 -13.05 1.67
CA SER A 169 -3.18 -11.96 1.13
C SER A 169 -4.58 -12.37 0.64
N ASN A 170 -5.12 -13.51 1.09
CA ASN A 170 -6.36 -14.07 0.54
C ASN A 170 -7.65 -13.61 1.24
N VAL A 171 -7.58 -12.77 2.28
CA VAL A 171 -8.78 -12.21 2.89
C VAL A 171 -8.69 -10.70 2.84
N SER A 172 -9.49 -10.09 1.97
CA SER A 172 -9.79 -8.66 1.98
C SER A 172 -10.26 -8.28 3.40
N SER A 173 -9.34 -7.76 4.20
CA SER A 173 -9.59 -7.36 5.59
C SER A 173 -10.76 -6.37 5.73
N ASN A 174 -11.13 -5.72 4.63
CA ASN A 174 -12.23 -4.77 4.56
C ASN A 174 -13.61 -5.42 4.63
N ASP A 175 -13.77 -6.70 4.28
CA ASP A 175 -15.09 -7.34 4.21
C ASP A 175 -15.53 -7.96 5.55
N LEU A 176 -14.57 -8.23 6.43
CA LEU A 176 -14.79 -8.93 7.70
C LEU A 176 -15.70 -8.14 8.67
N PRO A 177 -15.56 -6.80 8.83
CA PRO A 177 -16.49 -6.00 9.62
C PRO A 177 -17.92 -6.04 9.07
N TYR A 178 -18.11 -5.99 7.75
CA TYR A 178 -19.44 -6.03 7.13
C TYR A 178 -20.15 -7.37 7.38
N LEU A 179 -19.40 -8.48 7.31
CA LEU A 179 -19.92 -9.82 7.64
C LEU A 179 -20.33 -9.94 9.11
N ILE A 180 -19.56 -9.34 10.02
CA ILE A 180 -19.93 -9.33 11.45
C ILE A 180 -21.20 -8.48 11.65
N SER A 181 -21.28 -7.30 11.05
CA SER A 181 -22.45 -6.43 11.13
C SER A 181 -23.74 -7.11 10.65
N ILE A 182 -23.69 -7.86 9.54
CA ILE A 182 -24.89 -8.55 9.02
C ILE A 182 -25.32 -9.73 9.90
N LEU A 183 -24.41 -10.40 10.60
CA LEU A 183 -24.77 -11.43 11.57
C LEU A 183 -25.51 -10.84 12.77
N TYR A 184 -25.09 -9.66 13.23
CA TYR A 184 -25.71 -8.99 14.38
C TYR A 184 -27.08 -8.38 14.08
N ILE A 185 -27.41 -8.06 12.83
CA ILE A 185 -28.72 -7.48 12.50
C ILE A 185 -29.86 -8.43 12.83
N CYS A 186 -29.68 -9.74 12.61
CA CYS A 186 -30.65 -10.77 12.93
C CYS A 186 -30.88 -10.87 14.45
N SER A 187 -29.82 -10.73 15.23
CA SER A 187 -29.93 -10.71 16.70
C SER A 187 -30.64 -9.45 17.18
N VAL A 188 -30.28 -8.28 16.64
CA VAL A 188 -30.90 -7.00 17.00
C VAL A 188 -32.39 -6.97 16.68
N THR A 189 -32.81 -7.47 15.52
CA THR A 189 -34.23 -7.51 15.15
C THR A 189 -35.03 -8.43 16.07
N ALA A 190 -34.48 -9.60 16.44
CA ALA A 190 -35.12 -10.50 17.41
C ALA A 190 -35.26 -9.87 18.81
N ILE A 191 -34.24 -9.13 19.25
CA ILE A 191 -34.30 -8.38 20.51
C ILE A 191 -35.45 -7.37 20.45
N VAL A 192 -35.46 -6.53 19.41
CA VAL A 192 -36.48 -5.51 19.16
C VAL A 192 -37.89 -6.10 19.17
N THR A 193 -38.14 -7.20 18.46
CA THR A 193 -39.48 -7.80 18.37
C THR A 193 -39.96 -8.26 19.74
N ASN A 194 -39.07 -8.84 20.55
CA ASN A 194 -39.41 -9.27 21.90
C ASN A 194 -39.76 -8.07 22.79
N VAL A 195 -39.02 -6.95 22.70
CA VAL A 195 -39.34 -5.71 23.44
C VAL A 195 -40.75 -5.21 23.12
N VAL A 196 -41.09 -5.22 21.83
CA VAL A 196 -42.36 -4.70 21.35
C VAL A 196 -43.50 -5.61 21.81
N GLN A 197 -43.33 -6.93 21.68
CA GLN A 197 -44.31 -7.91 22.17
C GLN A 197 -44.55 -7.77 23.68
N GLU A 198 -43.49 -7.65 24.49
CA GLU A 198 -43.64 -7.47 25.95
C GLU A 198 -44.36 -6.16 26.30
N LYS A 199 -44.16 -5.11 25.50
CA LYS A 199 -44.88 -3.83 25.65
C LYS A 199 -46.34 -3.92 25.23
N GLU A 200 -46.66 -4.60 24.13
CA GLU A 200 -48.04 -4.83 23.68
C GLU A 200 -48.84 -5.63 24.72
N LEU A 201 -48.20 -6.62 25.32
CA LEU A 201 -48.76 -7.44 26.40
C LEU A 201 -48.80 -6.74 27.76
N LYS A 202 -48.28 -5.50 27.86
CA LYS A 202 -48.24 -4.69 29.09
C LYS A 202 -47.64 -5.43 30.28
N ILE A 203 -46.68 -6.32 30.04
CA ILE A 203 -46.08 -7.18 31.08
C ILE A 203 -45.46 -6.32 32.19
N LYS A 204 -44.84 -5.20 31.83
CA LYS A 204 -44.29 -4.24 32.78
C LYS A 204 -45.35 -3.69 33.74
N GLU A 205 -46.53 -3.32 33.24
CA GLU A 205 -47.61 -2.76 34.06
C GLU A 205 -48.14 -3.83 35.02
N ASN A 206 -48.29 -5.07 34.54
CA ASN A 206 -48.70 -6.21 35.36
C ASN A 206 -47.71 -6.51 36.49
N LEU A 207 -46.40 -6.50 36.20
CA LEU A 207 -45.36 -6.74 37.20
C LEU A 207 -45.27 -5.61 38.24
N ILE A 208 -45.52 -4.36 37.85
CA ILE A 208 -45.58 -3.22 38.78
C ILE A 208 -46.81 -3.35 39.69
N MET A 209 -47.97 -3.78 39.16
CA MET A 209 -49.16 -4.06 39.97
C MET A 209 -48.93 -5.18 40.99
N MET A 210 -48.02 -6.13 40.69
CA MET A 210 -47.58 -7.18 41.61
C MET A 210 -46.55 -6.71 42.66
N GLY A 211 -46.16 -5.43 42.64
CA GLY A 211 -45.26 -4.83 43.66
C GLY A 211 -43.78 -4.82 43.29
N ILE A 212 -43.40 -5.12 42.05
CA ILE A 212 -41.99 -5.12 41.62
C ILE A 212 -41.53 -3.69 41.29
N HIS A 213 -40.35 -3.31 41.78
CA HIS A 213 -39.77 -2.00 41.48
C HIS A 213 -39.39 -1.89 39.98
N PRO A 214 -39.74 -0.80 39.28
CA PRO A 214 -39.49 -0.63 37.84
C PRO A 214 -38.03 -0.79 37.41
N SER A 215 -37.06 -0.51 38.29
CA SER A 215 -35.63 -0.66 38.02
C SER A 215 -35.20 -2.12 37.84
N ILE A 216 -35.81 -3.04 38.60
CA ILE A 216 -35.46 -4.47 38.58
C ILE A 216 -35.85 -5.08 37.23
N PHE A 217 -36.95 -4.60 36.65
CA PHE A 217 -37.39 -4.99 35.31
C PHE A 217 -36.30 -4.69 34.25
N TRP A 218 -35.76 -3.47 34.22
CA TRP A 218 -34.73 -3.09 33.25
C TRP A 218 -33.41 -3.83 33.46
N VAL A 219 -33.03 -4.09 34.71
CA VAL A 219 -31.80 -4.84 35.04
C VAL A 219 -31.92 -6.31 34.62
N SER A 220 -33.05 -6.96 34.91
CA SER A 220 -33.33 -8.34 34.48
C SER A 220 -33.15 -8.48 32.97
N TRP A 221 -33.66 -7.50 32.25
CA TRP A 221 -33.61 -7.45 30.80
C TRP A 221 -32.18 -7.32 30.28
N LEU A 222 -31.40 -6.38 30.83
CA LEU A 222 -29.97 -6.22 30.49
C LEU A 222 -29.20 -7.53 30.69
N ILE A 223 -29.47 -8.26 31.78
CA ILE A 223 -28.83 -9.54 32.09
C ILE A 223 -29.17 -10.61 31.05
N ILE A 224 -30.47 -10.78 30.73
CA ILE A 224 -30.93 -11.79 29.76
C ILE A 224 -30.30 -11.54 28.39
N TYR A 225 -30.29 -10.29 27.91
CA TYR A 225 -29.67 -9.97 26.62
C TYR A 225 -28.16 -10.05 26.63
N SER A 226 -27.50 -9.68 27.74
CA SER A 226 -26.05 -9.84 27.88
C SER A 226 -25.65 -11.32 27.74
N ILE A 227 -26.39 -12.24 28.36
CA ILE A 227 -26.17 -13.68 28.26
C ILE A 227 -26.42 -14.18 26.83
N MET A 228 -27.51 -13.75 26.19
CA MET A 228 -27.81 -14.10 24.79
C MET A 228 -26.70 -13.64 23.84
N ILE A 229 -26.22 -12.40 23.97
CA ILE A 229 -25.14 -11.83 23.15
C ILE A 229 -23.83 -12.56 23.42
N PHE A 230 -23.55 -12.94 24.66
CA PHE A 230 -22.37 -13.73 25.02
C PHE A 230 -22.34 -15.06 24.27
N ILE A 231 -23.45 -15.80 24.25
CA ILE A 231 -23.57 -17.07 23.53
C ILE A 231 -23.36 -16.87 22.02
N ILE A 232 -23.99 -15.85 21.44
CA ILE A 232 -23.86 -15.53 20.01
C ILE A 232 -22.42 -15.17 19.65
N SER A 233 -21.76 -14.32 20.45
CA SER A 233 -20.36 -13.95 20.24
C SER A 233 -19.41 -15.15 20.35
N LEU A 234 -19.72 -16.11 21.22
CA LEU A 234 -18.96 -17.34 21.37
C LEU A 234 -19.08 -18.21 20.11
N ILE A 235 -20.30 -18.40 19.60
CA ILE A 235 -20.55 -19.16 18.37
C ILE A 235 -19.83 -18.52 17.17
N ILE A 236 -19.91 -17.20 17.01
CA ILE A 236 -19.23 -16.47 15.93
C ILE A 236 -17.72 -16.64 16.05
N THR A 237 -17.16 -16.48 17.25
CA THR A 237 -15.72 -16.64 17.48
C THR A 237 -15.26 -18.06 17.19
N LEU A 238 -16.06 -19.07 17.56
CA LEU A 238 -15.77 -20.48 17.30
C LEU A 238 -15.80 -20.78 15.79
N PHE A 239 -16.70 -20.16 15.04
CA PHE A 239 -16.69 -20.23 13.57
C PHE A 239 -15.40 -19.65 12.97
N PHE A 240 -14.95 -18.48 13.45
CA PHE A 240 -13.67 -17.89 13.04
C PHE A 240 -12.45 -18.74 13.42
N PHE A 241 -12.52 -19.46 14.54
CA PHE A 241 -11.49 -20.40 14.96
C PHE A 241 -11.36 -21.58 13.98
N PHE A 242 -12.48 -22.20 13.61
CA PHE A 242 -12.48 -23.28 12.61
C PHE A 242 -12.08 -22.80 11.22
N GLY A 243 -12.36 -21.54 10.88
CA GLY A 243 -11.94 -20.92 9.63
C GLY A 243 -10.42 -20.66 9.53
N HIS A 244 -9.63 -20.90 10.59
CA HIS A 244 -8.19 -20.60 10.65
C HIS A 244 -7.82 -19.16 10.25
N ILE A 245 -8.76 -18.21 10.36
CA ILE A 245 -8.58 -16.82 9.91
C ILE A 245 -7.62 -16.07 10.86
N PHE A 246 -7.67 -16.37 12.16
CA PHE A 246 -6.86 -15.70 13.19
C PHE A 246 -6.02 -16.71 13.98
N LYS A 247 -4.76 -16.35 14.25
CA LYS A 247 -3.82 -17.16 15.04
C LYS A 247 -3.81 -16.75 16.51
N GLY A 248 -3.94 -17.74 17.40
CA GLY A 248 -3.64 -17.65 18.84
C GLY A 248 -4.25 -16.46 19.57
N ASN A 249 -3.41 -15.56 20.06
CA ASN A 249 -3.79 -14.46 20.96
C ASN A 249 -4.79 -13.46 20.36
N ALA A 250 -4.87 -13.38 19.03
CA ALA A 250 -5.83 -12.52 18.34
C ALA A 250 -7.29 -12.96 18.54
N LEU A 251 -7.54 -14.24 18.86
CA LEU A 251 -8.88 -14.77 19.03
C LEU A 251 -9.57 -14.23 20.28
N VAL A 252 -8.84 -14.10 21.39
CA VAL A 252 -9.39 -13.56 22.64
C VAL A 252 -9.79 -12.09 22.45
N VAL A 253 -8.94 -11.32 21.77
CA VAL A 253 -9.24 -9.91 21.43
C VAL A 253 -10.46 -9.81 20.52
N LEU A 254 -10.57 -10.70 19.52
CA LEU A 254 -11.71 -10.76 18.61
C LEU A 254 -13.02 -11.09 19.36
N PHE A 255 -12.98 -12.06 20.28
CA PHE A 255 -14.14 -12.41 21.12
C PHE A 255 -14.64 -11.20 21.91
N PHE A 256 -13.76 -10.52 22.64
CA PHE A 256 -14.13 -9.34 23.42
C PHE A 256 -14.62 -8.19 22.54
N SER A 257 -13.99 -7.98 21.39
CA SER A 257 -14.40 -6.95 20.43
C SER A 257 -15.82 -7.20 19.91
N ILE A 258 -16.12 -8.43 19.52
CA ILE A 258 -17.44 -8.85 19.02
C ILE A 258 -18.50 -8.77 20.12
N PHE A 259 -18.17 -9.22 21.34
CA PHE A 259 -19.06 -9.15 22.49
C PHE A 259 -19.42 -7.70 22.88
N LEU A 260 -18.42 -6.82 22.98
CA LEU A 260 -18.62 -5.39 23.29
C LEU A 260 -19.39 -4.67 22.19
N TYR A 261 -19.14 -5.03 20.93
CA TYR A 261 -19.92 -4.51 19.79
C TYR A 261 -21.39 -4.92 19.90
N GLY A 262 -21.67 -6.21 20.14
CA GLY A 262 -23.04 -6.71 20.32
C GLY A 262 -23.77 -6.03 21.50
N LEU A 263 -23.08 -5.83 22.63
CA LEU A 263 -23.62 -5.08 23.77
C LEU A 263 -23.96 -3.63 23.39
N SER A 264 -23.11 -2.97 22.61
CA SER A 264 -23.34 -1.60 22.13
C SER A 264 -24.56 -1.53 21.22
N CYS A 265 -24.70 -2.47 20.27
CA CYS A 265 -25.86 -2.61 19.39
C CYS A 265 -27.16 -2.82 20.18
N CYS A 266 -27.12 -3.62 21.24
CA CYS A 266 -28.29 -3.85 22.09
C CYS A 266 -28.75 -2.57 22.81
N ASN A 267 -27.79 -1.83 23.40
CA ASN A 267 -28.08 -0.57 24.09
C ASN A 267 -28.67 0.48 23.14
N ILE A 268 -28.09 0.66 21.94
CA ILE A 268 -28.63 1.61 20.95
C ILE A 268 -30.04 1.20 20.51
N SER A 269 -30.32 -0.09 20.31
CA SER A 269 -31.66 -0.57 19.97
C SER A 269 -32.68 -0.24 21.06
N PHE A 270 -32.33 -0.35 22.34
CA PHE A 270 -33.23 0.03 23.43
C PHE A 270 -33.53 1.52 23.48
N TYR A 271 -32.52 2.36 23.26
CA TYR A 271 -32.74 3.80 23.12
C TYR A 271 -33.64 4.11 21.92
N LEU A 272 -33.40 3.49 20.77
CA LEU A 272 -34.19 3.68 19.56
C LEU A 272 -35.64 3.23 19.72
N VAL A 273 -35.88 2.06 20.33
CA VAL A 273 -37.22 1.54 20.62
C VAL A 273 -37.97 2.52 21.52
N GLN A 274 -37.35 2.99 22.61
CA GLN A 274 -37.99 3.93 23.51
C GLN A 274 -38.30 5.28 22.82
N PHE A 275 -37.39 5.76 21.96
CA PHE A 275 -37.58 6.96 21.17
C PHE A 275 -38.72 6.84 20.15
N LEU A 276 -38.80 5.73 19.42
CA LEU A 276 -39.80 5.52 18.38
C LEU A 276 -41.21 5.26 18.92
N ILE A 277 -41.30 4.64 20.10
CA ILE A 277 -42.58 4.52 20.83
C ILE A 277 -43.10 5.90 21.24
N LYS A 278 -42.23 6.82 21.65
CA LYS A 278 -42.61 8.22 21.91
C LYS A 278 -43.14 8.92 20.65
N LEU A 279 -42.63 8.53 19.48
CA LEU A 279 -43.01 9.09 18.17
C LEU A 279 -44.20 8.40 17.49
N LYS A 280 -44.80 7.35 18.09
CA LYS A 280 -45.91 6.55 17.53
C LYS A 280 -45.67 6.05 16.10
N ARG A 281 -44.43 5.70 15.74
CA ARG A 281 -44.08 5.20 14.39
C ARG A 281 -44.15 3.67 14.32
N PRO A 282 -44.54 3.09 13.16
CA PRO A 282 -44.67 1.64 13.00
C PRO A 282 -43.31 0.92 13.02
N ILE A 283 -43.33 -0.30 13.56
CA ILE A 283 -42.17 -1.20 13.79
C ILE A 283 -41.36 -1.46 12.49
N LEU A 284 -42.02 -1.42 11.32
CA LEU A 284 -41.38 -1.59 10.02
C LEU A 284 -40.33 -0.50 9.70
N GLN A 285 -40.56 0.74 10.17
CA GLN A 285 -39.59 1.84 10.00
C GLN A 285 -38.36 1.68 10.90
N LEU A 286 -38.48 0.94 12.00
CA LEU A 286 -37.38 0.68 12.93
C LEU A 286 -36.40 -0.36 12.36
N VAL A 287 -36.89 -1.39 11.66
CA VAL A 287 -36.04 -2.36 10.95
C VAL A 287 -35.27 -1.67 9.82
N PHE A 288 -35.92 -0.78 9.07
CA PHE A 288 -35.29 -0.01 8.00
C PHE A 288 -34.24 0.99 8.52
N LEU A 289 -34.50 1.61 9.68
CA LEU A 289 -33.58 2.55 10.33
C LEU A 289 -32.38 1.83 10.99
N CYS A 290 -32.58 0.63 11.54
CA CYS A 290 -31.49 -0.20 12.05
C CYS A 290 -30.60 -0.72 10.92
N TYR A 291 -31.16 -1.07 9.76
CA TYR A 291 -30.39 -1.44 8.58
C TYR A 291 -29.46 -0.30 8.12
N HIS A 292 -29.96 0.95 8.11
CA HIS A 292 -29.18 2.11 7.70
C HIS A 292 -28.23 2.68 8.78
N LEU A 293 -28.36 2.28 10.04
CA LEU A 293 -27.44 2.67 11.12
C LEU A 293 -26.25 1.72 11.26
N VAL A 294 -26.38 0.50 10.73
CA VAL A 294 -25.37 -0.57 10.80
C VAL A 294 -24.51 -0.63 9.53
N PHE A 295 -25.00 -0.07 8.40
CA PHE A 295 -24.29 0.13 7.13
C PHE A 295 -24.11 1.61 6.81
#